data_AF-A0A4R7I3X3-F1
#
_entry.id   AF-A0A4R7I3X3-F1
#
_cell.length_a   1.000
_cell.length_b   1.000
_cell.length_c   1.000
_cell.angle_alpha   90.00
_cell.angle_beta   90.00
_cell.angle_gamma   90.00
#
_symmetry.space_group_name_H-M   'P 1'
#
loop_
_entity.id
_entity.type
_entity.pdbx_description
1 polymer ?
#
loop_
_entity_poly.entity_id
_entity_poly.type
_entity_poly.pdbx_seq_one_letter_code
_entity_poly.pdbx_strand_id
1 'polypeptide(L)'
;MTLIRVNPASVRSYGAAAQGEFDAITAELGRLADDVVSVHYFGPNAVQFKTECGRLAEEFGRALHRSMGAMADAVRVSTSNIAASLGGAPIDITLADKAISAPAPAVVDYVDVDTAALEALMPVVDAHFASIRESMQRNLAALQRTDWEGNAKQNAVGAVQALTGSASSTCDEARTQLTTFIRNQIDSAVLADV
;
A
#
# COMPACT_ATOMS: atom_id res chain seq x y z
N MET A 1 29.71 -24.48 5.68
CA MET A 1 29.49 -24.77 4.25
C MET A 1 28.32 -23.91 3.80
N THR A 2 28.53 -22.97 2.88
CA THR A 2 27.47 -22.05 2.41
C THR A 2 26.85 -22.66 1.16
N LEU A 3 25.67 -23.27 1.27
CA LEU A 3 24.91 -23.75 0.12
C LEU A 3 24.33 -22.54 -0.61
N ILE A 4 24.62 -22.41 -1.91
CA ILE A 4 24.00 -21.43 -2.80
C ILE A 4 23.13 -22.22 -3.75
N ARG A 5 21.82 -22.00 -3.69
CA ARG A 5 20.83 -22.68 -4.54
C ARG A 5 19.82 -21.66 -5.00
N VAL A 6 19.54 -21.62 -6.30
CA VAL A 6 18.42 -20.86 -6.84
C VAL A 6 17.53 -21.84 -7.58
N ASN A 7 16.29 -21.96 -7.14
CA ASN A 7 15.25 -22.65 -7.90
C ASN A 7 14.44 -21.62 -8.71
N PRO A 8 14.64 -21.53 -10.05
CA PRO A 8 13.98 -20.51 -10.86
C PRO A 8 12.45 -20.61 -10.81
N ALA A 9 11.89 -21.81 -10.70
CA ALA A 9 10.45 -22.00 -10.61
C ALA A 9 9.89 -21.39 -9.32
N SER A 10 10.59 -21.56 -8.20
CA SER A 10 10.20 -20.96 -6.91
C SER A 10 10.26 -19.43 -6.94
N VAL A 11 11.30 -18.86 -7.54
CA VAL A 11 11.44 -17.40 -7.67
C VAL A 11 10.37 -16.81 -8.60
N ARG A 12 10.04 -17.49 -9.71
CA ARG A 12 8.95 -17.06 -10.61
C ARG A 12 7.58 -17.14 -9.91
N SER A 13 7.35 -18.19 -9.13
CA SER A 13 6.14 -18.32 -8.32
C SER A 13 6.03 -17.19 -7.30
N TYR A 14 7.15 -16.79 -6.69
CA TYR A 14 7.18 -15.59 -5.85
C TYR A 14 6.83 -14.33 -6.64
N GLY A 15 7.37 -14.13 -7.84
CA GLY A 15 7.03 -12.98 -8.68
C GLY A 15 5.52 -12.87 -8.95
N ALA A 16 4.87 -13.98 -9.25
CA ALA A 16 3.41 -14.03 -9.42
C ALA A 16 2.65 -13.73 -8.11
N ALA A 17 3.10 -14.29 -6.98
CA ALA A 17 2.49 -14.02 -5.67
C ALA A 17 2.65 -12.54 -5.27
N ALA A 18 3.84 -11.96 -5.49
CA ALA A 18 4.12 -10.56 -5.24
C ALA A 18 3.20 -9.65 -6.05
N GLN A 19 3.03 -9.93 -7.36
CA GLN A 19 2.07 -9.19 -8.19
C GLN A 19 0.63 -9.28 -7.64
N GLY A 20 0.20 -10.46 -7.16
CA GLY A 20 -1.12 -10.62 -6.55
C GLY A 20 -1.31 -9.80 -5.28
N GLU A 21 -0.31 -9.76 -4.40
CA GLU A 21 -0.37 -8.92 -3.19
C GLU A 21 -0.34 -7.43 -3.52
N PHE A 22 0.39 -7.03 -4.57
CA PHE A 22 0.42 -5.67 -5.06
C PHE A 22 -0.90 -5.23 -5.69
N ASP A 23 -1.54 -6.12 -6.44
CA ASP A 23 -2.89 -5.88 -6.97
C ASP A 23 -3.91 -5.71 -5.85
N ALA A 24 -3.80 -6.52 -4.78
CA ALA A 24 -4.65 -6.38 -3.60
C ALA A 24 -4.44 -5.03 -2.90
N ILE A 25 -3.18 -4.60 -2.73
CA ILE A 25 -2.84 -3.30 -2.16
C ILE A 25 -3.45 -2.15 -2.97
N THR A 26 -3.29 -2.14 -4.29
CA THR A 26 -3.86 -1.10 -5.16
C THR A 26 -5.39 -1.09 -5.06
N ALA A 27 -6.02 -2.27 -5.03
CA ALA A 27 -7.47 -2.38 -4.90
C ALA A 27 -7.97 -1.84 -3.55
N GLU A 28 -7.29 -2.15 -2.44
CA GLU A 28 -7.63 -1.61 -1.13
C GLU A 28 -7.50 -0.10 -1.07
N LEU A 29 -6.49 0.47 -1.72
CA LEU A 29 -6.33 1.93 -1.79
C LEU A 29 -7.41 2.61 -2.64
N GLY A 30 -7.85 1.98 -3.73
CA GLY A 30 -9.01 2.43 -4.48
C GLY A 30 -10.26 2.44 -3.60
N ARG A 31 -10.53 1.34 -2.87
CA ARG A 31 -11.68 1.26 -1.96
C ARG A 31 -11.62 2.28 -0.83
N LEU A 32 -10.45 2.52 -0.24
CA LEU A 32 -10.27 3.57 0.76
C LEU A 32 -10.67 4.95 0.21
N ALA A 33 -10.24 5.28 -1.02
CA ALA A 33 -10.60 6.54 -1.65
C ALA A 33 -12.11 6.62 -1.96
N ASP A 34 -12.71 5.53 -2.43
CA ASP A 34 -14.14 5.42 -2.69
C ASP A 34 -14.97 5.61 -1.41
N ASP A 35 -14.60 4.91 -0.33
CA ASP A 35 -15.31 4.97 0.96
C ASP A 35 -15.25 6.38 1.56
N VAL A 36 -14.09 7.04 1.50
CA VAL A 36 -13.96 8.43 1.96
C VAL A 36 -14.78 9.40 1.11
N VAL A 37 -14.84 9.22 -0.20
CA VAL A 37 -15.63 10.10 -1.08
C VAL A 37 -17.14 9.85 -0.92
N SER A 38 -17.53 8.62 -0.61
CA SER A 38 -18.93 8.21 -0.44
C SER A 38 -19.57 8.64 0.88
N VAL A 39 -18.78 9.02 1.89
CA VAL A 39 -19.31 9.42 3.20
C VAL A 39 -20.31 10.58 3.05
N HIS A 40 -21.40 10.53 3.81
CA HIS A 40 -22.47 11.54 3.80
C HIS A 40 -21.99 12.82 4.47
N TYR A 41 -21.18 13.57 3.72
CA TYR A 41 -20.66 14.87 4.08
C TYR A 41 -20.58 15.70 2.80
N PHE A 42 -21.30 16.82 2.81
CA PHE A 42 -21.55 17.69 1.66
C PHE A 42 -21.37 19.17 2.04
N GLY A 43 -20.89 19.95 1.08
CA GLY A 43 -20.60 21.37 1.23
C GLY A 43 -19.12 21.70 0.96
N PRO A 44 -18.74 22.99 1.00
CA PRO A 44 -17.38 23.43 0.63
C PRO A 44 -16.27 22.77 1.47
N ASN A 45 -16.49 22.63 2.79
CA ASN A 45 -15.55 21.96 3.69
C ASN A 45 -15.45 20.46 3.39
N ALA A 46 -16.55 19.83 2.98
CA ALA A 46 -16.56 18.42 2.59
C ALA A 46 -15.76 18.17 1.32
N VAL A 47 -15.88 19.07 0.33
CA VAL A 47 -15.08 19.01 -0.90
C VAL A 47 -13.60 19.12 -0.57
N GLN A 48 -13.20 20.08 0.27
CA GLN A 48 -11.81 20.21 0.73
C GLN A 48 -11.36 18.95 1.48
N PHE A 49 -12.21 18.43 2.38
CA PHE A 49 -11.92 17.23 3.15
C PHE A 49 -11.65 16.03 2.25
N LYS A 50 -12.60 15.71 1.37
CA LYS A 50 -12.52 14.57 0.45
C LYS A 50 -11.36 14.72 -0.55
N THR A 51 -11.08 15.94 -1.00
CA THR A 51 -9.94 16.22 -1.89
C THR A 51 -8.61 15.93 -1.20
N GLU A 52 -8.45 16.37 0.05
CA GLU A 52 -7.22 16.14 0.81
C GLU A 52 -7.04 14.66 1.14
N CYS A 53 -8.11 13.95 1.49
CA CYS A 53 -8.07 12.51 1.67
C CYS A 53 -7.68 11.76 0.39
N GLY A 54 -8.24 12.15 -0.77
CA GLY A 54 -7.87 11.61 -2.07
C GLY A 54 -6.39 11.86 -2.39
N ARG A 55 -5.90 13.08 -2.14
CA ARG A 55 -4.49 13.44 -2.30
C ARG A 55 -3.57 12.57 -1.44
N LEU A 56 -3.92 12.36 -0.16
CA LEU A 56 -3.17 11.50 0.75
C LEU A 56 -3.15 10.04 0.29
N ALA A 57 -4.29 9.51 -0.17
CA ALA A 57 -4.39 8.15 -0.70
C ALA A 57 -3.53 7.97 -1.97
N GLU A 58 -3.53 8.95 -2.87
CA GLU A 58 -2.68 8.94 -4.06
C GLU A 58 -1.19 9.04 -3.73
N GLU A 59 -0.80 9.96 -2.83
CA GLU A 59 0.58 10.13 -2.41
C GLU A 59 1.12 8.85 -1.75
N PHE A 60 0.32 8.27 -0.85
CA PHE A 60 0.62 6.99 -0.23
C PHE A 60 0.71 5.87 -1.28
N GLY A 61 -0.23 5.79 -2.21
CA GLY A 61 -0.20 4.84 -3.32
C GLY A 61 1.07 4.93 -4.17
N ARG A 62 1.52 6.15 -4.49
CA ARG A 62 2.79 6.39 -5.21
C ARG A 62 4.01 6.01 -4.38
N ALA A 63 4.03 6.32 -3.09
CA ALA A 63 5.12 5.93 -2.19
C ALA A 63 5.23 4.40 -2.07
N LEU A 64 4.09 3.72 -1.96
CA LEU A 64 4.01 2.28 -1.90
C LEU A 64 4.46 1.66 -3.22
N HIS A 65 3.98 2.16 -4.36
CA HIS A 65 4.42 1.68 -5.67
C HIS A 65 5.93 1.81 -5.87
N ARG A 66 6.54 2.95 -5.48
CA ARG A 66 8.00 3.12 -5.50
C ARG A 66 8.72 2.08 -4.64
N SER A 67 8.20 1.82 -3.44
CA SER A 67 8.76 0.82 -2.53
C SER A 67 8.69 -0.59 -3.15
N MET A 68 7.57 -0.91 -3.79
CA MET A 68 7.35 -2.20 -4.46
C MET A 68 8.26 -2.39 -5.69
N GLY A 69 8.45 -1.34 -6.50
CA GLY A 69 9.43 -1.36 -7.59
C GLY A 69 10.85 -1.64 -7.07
N ALA A 70 11.24 -0.96 -5.99
CA ALA A 70 12.54 -1.20 -5.34
C ALA A 70 12.67 -2.62 -4.77
N MET A 71 11.59 -3.21 -4.24
CA MET A 71 11.58 -4.61 -3.80
C MET A 71 11.80 -5.59 -4.96
N ALA A 72 11.10 -5.40 -6.09
CA ALA A 72 11.30 -6.24 -7.27
C ALA A 72 12.71 -6.11 -7.85
N ASP A 73 13.23 -4.89 -7.95
CA ASP A 73 14.59 -4.66 -8.42
C ASP A 73 15.64 -5.33 -7.52
N ALA A 74 15.48 -5.25 -6.19
CA ALA A 74 16.38 -5.92 -5.26
C ALA A 74 16.41 -7.44 -5.47
N VAL A 75 15.25 -8.05 -5.70
CA VAL A 75 15.16 -9.49 -5.99
C VAL A 75 15.77 -9.80 -7.37
N ARG A 76 15.43 -9.04 -8.41
CA ARG A 76 15.92 -9.21 -9.79
C ARG A 76 17.44 -9.08 -9.88
N VAL A 77 18.03 -8.08 -9.24
CA VAL A 77 19.49 -7.89 -9.18
C VAL A 77 20.15 -9.08 -8.49
N SER A 78 19.59 -9.51 -7.36
CA SER A 78 20.15 -10.62 -6.58
C SER A 78 20.07 -11.94 -7.35
N THR A 79 18.95 -12.23 -8.04
CA THR A 79 18.79 -13.44 -8.84
C THR A 79 19.66 -13.44 -10.09
N SER A 80 19.80 -12.29 -10.76
CA SER A 80 20.64 -12.14 -11.95
C SER A 80 22.12 -12.29 -11.64
N ASN A 81 22.59 -11.72 -10.53
CA ASN A 81 23.98 -11.87 -10.10
C ASN A 81 24.34 -13.33 -9.82
N ILE A 82 23.43 -14.09 -9.21
CA ILE A 82 23.64 -15.52 -8.98
C ILE A 82 23.57 -16.31 -10.28
N ALA A 83 22.56 -16.04 -11.12
CA ALA A 83 22.41 -16.71 -12.41
C ALA A 83 23.67 -16.54 -13.26
N ALA A 84 24.19 -15.32 -13.41
CA ALA A 84 25.46 -15.05 -14.09
C ALA A 84 26.64 -15.80 -13.46
N SER A 85 26.75 -15.80 -12.12
CA SER A 85 27.84 -16.46 -11.40
C SER A 85 27.80 -17.99 -11.48
N LEU A 86 26.61 -18.57 -11.70
CA LEU A 86 26.38 -20.02 -11.76
C LEU A 86 26.16 -20.53 -13.19
N GLY A 87 26.28 -19.67 -14.22
CA GLY A 87 26.06 -20.04 -15.63
C GLY A 87 24.59 -20.27 -16.02
N GLY A 88 23.63 -19.79 -15.22
CA GLY A 88 22.19 -19.87 -15.47
C GLY A 88 21.63 -18.65 -16.20
N ALA A 89 20.39 -18.77 -16.69
CA ALA A 89 19.65 -17.66 -17.30
C ALA A 89 19.15 -16.66 -16.24
N PRO A 90 19.14 -15.34 -16.53
CA PRO A 90 18.53 -14.34 -15.65
C PRO A 90 17.06 -14.67 -15.34
N ILE A 91 16.64 -14.37 -14.11
CA ILE A 91 15.23 -14.47 -13.71
C ILE A 91 14.65 -13.07 -13.72
N ASP A 92 13.71 -12.83 -14.64
CA ASP A 92 12.99 -11.57 -14.71
C ASP A 92 11.75 -11.60 -13.82
N ILE A 93 11.54 -10.51 -13.08
CA ILE A 93 10.36 -10.27 -12.25
C ILE A 93 9.86 -8.89 -12.64
N THR A 94 8.77 -8.87 -13.41
CA THR A 94 8.11 -7.62 -13.81
C THR A 94 6.92 -7.39 -12.89
N LEU A 95 6.85 -6.20 -12.31
CA LEU A 95 5.67 -5.72 -11.61
C LEU A 95 4.98 -4.66 -12.46
N ALA A 96 3.67 -4.75 -12.61
CA ALA A 96 2.91 -3.74 -13.33
C ALA A 96 2.77 -2.45 -12.49
N ASP A 97 2.95 -1.29 -13.12
CA ASP A 97 2.57 -0.01 -12.52
C ASP A 97 1.05 0.14 -12.54
N LYS A 98 0.52 0.52 -11.38
CA LYS A 98 -0.89 0.83 -11.20
C LYS A 98 -1.00 2.09 -10.34
N ALA A 99 -1.16 3.21 -11.03
CA ALA A 99 -1.53 4.46 -10.38
C ALA A 99 -2.94 4.34 -9.78
N ILE A 100 -3.09 4.86 -8.56
CA ILE A 100 -4.40 5.10 -7.97
C ILE A 100 -4.86 6.49 -8.42
N SER A 101 -6.13 6.59 -8.79
CA SER A 101 -6.80 7.85 -9.08
C SER A 101 -7.97 7.95 -8.11
N ALA A 102 -7.92 8.90 -7.18
CA ALA A 102 -9.05 9.11 -6.29
C ALA A 102 -10.24 9.69 -7.09
N PRO A 103 -11.48 9.27 -6.82
CA PRO A 103 -12.65 9.88 -7.46
C PRO A 103 -12.80 11.33 -6.99
N ALA A 104 -13.25 12.20 -7.89
CA ALA A 104 -13.51 13.60 -7.54
C ALA A 104 -14.74 13.68 -6.60
N PRO A 105 -14.68 14.48 -5.52
CA PRO A 105 -15.84 14.66 -4.65
C PRO A 105 -16.96 15.42 -5.37
N ALA A 106 -18.21 15.09 -5.01
CA ALA A 106 -19.37 15.83 -5.48
C ALA A 106 -19.37 17.26 -4.93
N VAL A 107 -19.61 18.23 -5.81
CA VAL A 107 -19.84 19.63 -5.45
C VAL A 107 -21.34 19.87 -5.46
N VAL A 108 -21.88 20.39 -4.35
CA VAL A 108 -23.30 20.67 -4.19
C VAL A 108 -23.50 22.08 -3.62
N ASP A 109 -24.70 22.63 -3.83
CA ASP A 109 -25.07 23.99 -3.40
C ASP A 109 -25.61 24.07 -1.96
N TYR A 110 -25.49 22.97 -1.19
CA TYR A 110 -25.95 22.87 0.19
C TYR A 110 -24.85 22.33 1.12
N VAL A 111 -25.06 22.48 2.43
CA VAL A 111 -24.21 21.89 3.47
C VAL A 111 -25.04 20.85 4.19
N ASP A 112 -24.51 19.64 4.30
CA ASP A 112 -25.16 18.52 5.00
C ASP A 112 -24.07 17.60 5.54
N VAL A 113 -24.12 17.29 6.83
CA VAL A 113 -23.11 16.49 7.50
C VAL A 113 -23.78 15.47 8.41
N ASP A 114 -23.54 14.20 8.12
CA ASP A 114 -23.84 13.12 9.05
C ASP A 114 -22.58 12.81 9.86
N THR A 115 -22.54 13.32 11.09
CA THR A 115 -21.41 13.10 12.00
C THR A 115 -21.28 11.63 12.40
N ALA A 116 -22.39 10.87 12.46
CA ALA A 116 -22.34 9.44 12.72
C ALA A 116 -21.73 8.67 11.55
N ALA A 117 -21.97 9.11 10.30
CA ALA A 117 -21.29 8.55 9.13
C ALA A 117 -19.77 8.85 9.13
N LEU A 118 -19.37 10.05 9.56
CA LEU A 118 -17.95 10.39 9.74
C LEU A 118 -17.29 9.57 10.86
N GLU A 119 -17.97 9.36 11.99
CA GLU A 119 -17.47 8.48 13.06
C GLU A 119 -17.33 7.03 12.57
N ALA A 120 -18.32 6.54 11.81
CA ALA A 120 -18.30 5.20 11.24
C ALA A 120 -17.22 5.01 10.16
N LEU A 121 -16.76 6.07 9.51
CA LEU A 121 -15.67 6.02 8.53
C LEU A 121 -14.32 5.68 9.19
N MET A 122 -14.10 6.07 10.45
CA MET A 122 -12.82 5.82 11.13
C MET A 122 -12.44 4.32 11.22
N PRO A 123 -13.30 3.40 11.71
CA PRO A 123 -12.98 1.97 11.72
C PRO A 123 -12.84 1.37 10.31
N VAL A 124 -13.50 1.95 9.30
CA VAL A 124 -13.34 1.53 7.88
C VAL A 124 -11.94 1.88 7.37
N VAL A 125 -11.48 3.10 7.63
CA VAL A 125 -10.10 3.54 7.32
C VAL A 125 -9.09 2.62 8.00
N ASP A 126 -9.27 2.32 9.29
CA ASP A 126 -8.40 1.41 10.04
C ASP A 126 -8.34 0.01 9.40
N ALA A 127 -9.49 -0.52 8.94
CA ALA A 127 -9.56 -1.82 8.28
C ALA A 127 -8.78 -1.87 6.95
N HIS A 128 -8.87 -0.84 6.11
CA HIS A 128 -8.10 -0.77 4.87
C HIS A 128 -6.59 -0.74 5.13
N PHE A 129 -6.13 0.12 6.07
CA PHE A 129 -4.70 0.17 6.41
C PHE A 129 -4.21 -1.13 7.08
N ALA A 130 -5.07 -1.86 7.80
CA ALA A 130 -4.73 -3.19 8.28
C ALA A 130 -4.55 -4.20 7.12
N SER A 131 -5.49 -4.22 6.17
CA SER A 131 -5.43 -5.10 4.98
C SER A 131 -4.18 -4.83 4.14
N ILE A 132 -3.86 -3.56 3.89
CA ILE A 132 -2.66 -3.14 3.15
C ILE A 132 -1.37 -3.63 3.84
N ARG A 133 -1.27 -3.48 5.16
CA ARG A 133 -0.12 -3.97 5.94
C ARG A 133 -0.01 -5.50 5.87
N GLU A 134 -1.13 -6.21 5.97
CA GLU A 134 -1.14 -7.67 5.87
C GLU A 134 -0.62 -8.14 4.51
N SER A 135 -1.04 -7.50 3.41
CA SER A 135 -0.55 -7.80 2.06
C SER A 135 0.96 -7.62 1.93
N MET A 136 1.54 -6.56 2.51
CA MET A 136 2.99 -6.38 2.52
C MET A 136 3.72 -7.47 3.31
N GLN A 137 3.17 -7.88 4.45
CA GLN A 137 3.72 -8.97 5.26
C GLN A 137 3.65 -10.31 4.52
N ARG A 138 2.54 -10.59 3.82
CA ARG A 138 2.39 -11.79 2.99
C ARG A 138 3.39 -11.82 1.84
N ASN A 139 3.66 -10.69 1.19
CA ASN A 139 4.70 -10.57 0.17
C ASN A 139 6.10 -10.91 0.73
N LEU A 140 6.49 -10.33 1.87
CA LEU A 140 7.76 -10.66 2.53
C LEU A 140 7.84 -12.14 2.89
N ALA A 141 6.76 -12.70 3.45
CA ALA A 141 6.71 -14.12 3.79
C ALA A 141 6.80 -15.02 2.55
N ALA A 142 6.21 -14.63 1.43
CA ALA A 142 6.33 -15.34 0.16
C ALA A 142 7.78 -15.38 -0.33
N LEU A 143 8.52 -14.27 -0.24
CA LEU A 143 9.94 -14.23 -0.57
C LEU A 143 10.76 -15.16 0.34
N GLN A 144 10.48 -15.15 1.65
CA GLN A 144 11.19 -15.99 2.62
C GLN A 144 10.99 -17.49 2.36
N ARG A 145 9.79 -17.89 1.93
CA ARG A 145 9.42 -19.28 1.62
C ARG A 145 9.98 -19.80 0.30
N THR A 146 10.65 -18.97 -0.50
CA THR A 146 11.29 -19.43 -1.74
C THR A 146 12.35 -20.50 -1.45
N ASP A 147 12.52 -21.45 -2.36
CA ASP A 147 13.59 -22.46 -2.38
C ASP A 147 14.93 -21.88 -2.89
N TRP A 148 15.14 -20.60 -2.60
CA TRP A 148 16.40 -19.90 -2.79
C TRP A 148 17.20 -19.97 -1.49
N GLU A 149 18.50 -20.20 -1.59
CA GLU A 149 19.45 -20.21 -0.47
C GLU A 149 20.73 -19.43 -0.81
N GLY A 150 21.35 -18.89 0.22
CA GLY A 150 22.62 -18.16 0.16
C GLY A 150 22.51 -16.67 0.52
N ASN A 151 23.66 -16.01 0.60
CA ASN A 151 23.77 -14.61 1.06
C ASN A 151 22.93 -13.63 0.23
N ALA A 152 22.81 -13.88 -1.07
CA ALA A 152 22.01 -13.04 -1.95
C ALA A 152 20.51 -13.10 -1.60
N LYS A 153 19.97 -14.25 -1.11
CA LYS A 153 18.61 -14.30 -0.57
C LYS A 153 18.50 -13.46 0.68
N GLN A 154 19.47 -13.59 1.58
CA GLN A 154 19.47 -12.84 2.84
C GLN A 154 19.48 -11.33 2.57
N ASN A 155 20.27 -10.88 1.60
CA ASN A 155 20.30 -9.48 1.18
C ASN A 155 18.95 -9.01 0.60
N ALA A 156 18.33 -9.81 -0.29
CA ALA A 156 17.03 -9.48 -0.85
C ALA A 156 15.93 -9.47 0.21
N VAL A 157 15.89 -10.46 1.11
CA VAL A 157 14.95 -10.51 2.23
C VAL A 157 15.16 -9.31 3.15
N GLY A 158 16.40 -8.95 3.48
CA GLY A 158 16.72 -7.79 4.30
C GLY A 158 16.27 -6.47 3.67
N ALA A 159 16.48 -6.31 2.36
CA ALA A 159 16.01 -5.14 1.62
C ALA A 159 14.48 -5.05 1.60
N VAL A 160 13.79 -6.15 1.27
CA VAL A 160 12.31 -6.20 1.25
C VAL A 160 11.73 -5.99 2.65
N GLN A 161 12.38 -6.52 3.69
CA GLN A 161 11.98 -6.29 5.08
C GLN A 161 12.11 -4.82 5.48
N ALA A 162 13.22 -4.17 5.15
CA ALA A 162 13.43 -2.74 5.42
C ALA A 162 12.38 -1.87 4.69
N LEU A 163 12.12 -2.17 3.42
CA LEU A 163 11.11 -1.48 2.61
C LEU A 163 9.69 -1.72 3.16
N THR A 164 9.38 -2.94 3.61
CA THR A 164 8.10 -3.28 4.26
C THR A 164 7.90 -2.49 5.55
N GLY A 165 8.96 -2.36 6.37
CA GLY A 165 8.94 -1.55 7.58
C GLY A 165 8.70 -0.07 7.28
N SER A 166 9.42 0.49 6.31
CA SER A 166 9.24 1.88 5.85
C SER A 166 7.81 2.13 5.36
N ALA A 167 7.30 1.29 4.48
CA ALA A 167 5.94 1.39 3.95
C ALA A 167 4.86 1.24 5.03
N SER A 168 5.10 0.40 6.04
CA SER A 168 4.21 0.27 7.20
C SER A 168 4.19 1.54 8.05
N SER A 169 5.34 2.20 8.25
CA SER A 169 5.40 3.51 8.93
C SER A 169 4.59 4.56 8.16
N THR A 170 4.74 4.61 6.84
CA THR A 170 3.95 5.52 6.00
C THR A 170 2.45 5.21 6.06
N CYS A 171 2.06 3.93 6.17
CA CYS A 171 0.65 3.57 6.44
C CYS A 171 0.16 4.19 7.73
N ASP A 172 0.93 4.05 8.81
CA ASP A 172 0.52 4.51 10.14
C ASP A 172 0.43 6.04 10.20
N GLU A 173 1.33 6.75 9.51
CA GLU A 173 1.28 8.20 9.34
C GLU A 173 0.04 8.64 8.56
N ALA A 174 -0.22 8.05 7.38
CA ALA A 174 -1.37 8.37 6.56
C ALA A 174 -2.71 8.08 7.29
N ARG A 175 -2.78 6.94 7.97
CA ARG A 175 -3.93 6.56 8.83
C ARG A 175 -4.15 7.58 9.95
N THR A 176 -3.09 8.01 10.62
CA THR A 176 -3.17 9.01 11.70
C THR A 176 -3.64 10.36 11.17
N GLN A 177 -3.12 10.80 10.03
CA GLN A 177 -3.53 12.05 9.39
C GLN A 177 -5.02 12.01 8.99
N LEU A 178 -5.46 10.94 8.33
CA LEU A 178 -6.87 10.76 7.92
C LEU A 178 -7.81 10.73 9.12
N THR A 179 -7.51 9.93 10.14
CA THR A 179 -8.36 9.82 11.34
C THR A 179 -8.38 11.11 12.17
N THR A 180 -7.27 11.83 12.25
CA THR A 180 -7.22 13.16 12.89
C THR A 180 -8.07 14.16 12.12
N PHE A 181 -8.01 14.13 10.80
CA PHE A 181 -8.77 15.04 9.97
C PHE A 181 -10.28 14.78 10.06
N ILE A 182 -10.70 13.50 10.08
CA ILE A 182 -12.10 13.10 10.33
C ILE A 182 -12.59 13.64 11.68
N ARG A 183 -11.82 13.43 12.77
CA ARG A 183 -12.17 13.94 14.11
C ARG A 183 -12.31 15.46 14.13
N ASN A 184 -11.38 16.18 13.54
CA ASN A 184 -11.44 17.64 13.49
C ASN A 184 -12.69 18.15 12.75
N GLN A 185 -13.14 17.44 11.69
CA GLN A 185 -14.39 17.78 11.01
C GLN A 185 -15.62 17.52 11.88
N ILE A 186 -15.66 16.40 12.60
CA ILE A 186 -16.73 16.09 13.57
C ILE A 186 -16.80 17.16 14.66
N ASP A 187 -15.67 17.46 15.30
CA ASP A 187 -15.60 18.46 16.37
C ASP A 187 -16.05 19.84 15.86
N SER A 188 -15.62 20.23 14.65
CA SER A 188 -16.01 21.50 14.04
C SER A 188 -17.52 21.56 13.73
N ALA A 189 -18.11 20.46 13.26
CA ALA A 189 -19.53 20.38 12.97
C ALA A 189 -20.36 20.44 14.26
N VAL A 190 -19.96 19.70 15.30
CA VAL A 190 -20.65 19.71 16.60
C VAL A 190 -20.54 21.06 17.28
N LEU A 191 -19.36 21.71 17.26
CA LEU A 191 -19.18 23.05 17.85
C LEU A 191 -19.99 24.13 17.12
N ALA A 192 -20.23 24.00 15.82
CA ALA A 192 -21.00 24.95 15.04
C ALA A 192 -22.52 24.84 15.26
N ASP A 193 -23.00 23.75 15.87
CA ASP A 193 -24.42 23.50 16.18
C ASP A 193 -24.84 24.05 17.56
N VAL A 194 -23.90 24.61 18.35
CA VAL A 194 -24.13 25.17 19.70
C VAL A 194 -24.17 26.70 19.67
#